data_AF-A0A4U9CTV9-F1
#
_entry.id   AF-A0A4U9CTV9-F1
#
_cell.length_a   1.000
_cell.length_b   1.000
_cell.length_c   1.000
_cell.angle_alpha   90.00
_cell.angle_beta   90.00
_cell.angle_gamma   90.00
#
_symmetry.space_group_name_H-M   'P 1'
#
loop_
_entity.id
_entity.type
_entity.pdbx_description
1 polymer ?
#
loop_
_entity_poly.entity_id
_entity_poly.type
_entity_poly.pdbx_seq_one_letter_code
_entity_poly.pdbx_strand_id
1 'polypeptide(L)'
;MTFTSRPHDLLWLKSRDALLNVEEAWVASQWQPGLPVVVRRDVNDSGDIPVGVRGVKREQRAAGWVKAESVARIVTPEALVERQRLLHSPFVSQPPVQAAILLTTFAWPWIWGITGSTAYALATEIPVLRADSDLDLLIRAPEPLTDDELRQWQAQVEKLPCRADTQIENALWRVCAQRMAARRTRSAENRHRTAAHRDAVAQGVMMKILFTFPGQGTQRPGMLQNLPDGEAVLAEVRAVLGDEANVLDTADALKHTRAVQLCLLIAGVAWARELIRHEVKPDIVSGLSIGAYPAAVVAGALDFHDALRLVALRGELMEQAYPQGYGLTAIIGLTLNQVEKLMAGSHTFIANLNAETQIVIAGRDEDMAEVARKALAAGASKAARLAVSVPSHCALLDKPAAELAQAFESVTLSRPSRAYLSGSTGRVLWEPQKIAADLAFNMARTVQWQDAMVAANQRDARLAIEMPPGSVLTGLTYLAGWQGDAICMERNSVEVAQHLAKRLSR
;
A
#
# COMPACT_ATOMS: atom_id res chain seq x y z
N MET A 1 21.10 30.47 -8.07
CA MET A 1 20.36 29.28 -8.54
C MET A 1 19.35 28.95 -7.46
N THR A 2 18.05 29.15 -7.73
CA THR A 2 16.96 28.72 -6.85
C THR A 2 16.92 27.20 -6.86
N PHE A 3 17.38 26.59 -5.79
CA PHE A 3 17.37 25.14 -5.62
C PHE A 3 15.95 24.67 -5.32
N THR A 4 15.50 23.63 -6.03
CA THR A 4 14.23 22.94 -5.76
C THR A 4 14.54 21.65 -5.01
N SER A 5 14.12 21.57 -3.75
CA SER A 5 14.23 20.35 -2.95
C SER A 5 13.42 19.22 -3.56
N ARG A 6 13.95 17.99 -3.52
CA ARG A 6 13.29 16.79 -4.04
C ARG A 6 12.99 15.81 -2.89
N PRO A 7 11.98 14.95 -3.03
CA PRO A 7 11.72 13.89 -2.06
C PRO A 7 12.99 13.12 -1.72
N HIS A 8 13.13 12.77 -0.44
CA HIS A 8 14.28 12.11 0.17
C HIS A 8 15.55 12.96 0.37
N ASP A 9 15.57 14.22 -0.06
CA ASP A 9 16.67 15.12 0.31
C ASP A 9 16.72 15.33 1.84
N LEU A 10 17.92 15.43 2.40
CA LEU A 10 18.15 15.71 3.82
C LEU A 10 18.45 17.19 4.00
N LEU A 11 17.66 17.88 4.82
CA LEU A 11 17.77 19.32 5.07
C LEU A 11 18.23 19.57 6.51
N TRP A 12 19.28 20.35 6.68
CA TRP A 12 19.63 20.97 7.96
C TRP A 12 19.03 22.36 8.01
N LEU A 13 18.39 22.69 9.13
CA LEU A 13 17.72 23.97 9.29
C LEU A 13 18.60 24.96 10.03
N LYS A 14 18.38 26.27 9.80
CA LYS A 14 19.13 27.35 10.45
C LYS A 14 18.86 27.45 11.95
N SER A 15 17.66 27.09 12.37
CA SER A 15 17.23 27.14 13.77
C SER A 15 16.16 26.10 14.01
N ARG A 16 15.79 25.92 15.27
CA ARG A 16 14.74 24.98 15.64
C ARG A 16 13.35 25.48 15.23
N ASP A 17 13.12 26.79 15.34
CA ASP A 17 11.85 27.45 15.02
C ASP A 17 11.56 27.49 13.51
N ALA A 18 12.53 27.08 12.69
CA ALA A 18 12.35 26.87 11.25
C ALA A 18 11.40 25.70 10.92
N LEU A 19 11.17 24.81 11.88
CA LEU A 19 10.30 23.66 11.74
C LEU A 19 8.87 24.05 12.16
N LEU A 20 7.96 24.03 11.19
CA LEU A 20 6.58 24.50 11.33
C LEU A 20 5.61 23.32 11.42
N ASN A 21 4.51 23.53 12.15
CA ASN A 21 3.37 22.61 12.27
C ASN A 21 3.77 21.18 12.66
N VAL A 22 4.55 21.05 13.74
CA VAL A 22 4.90 19.76 14.34
C VAL A 22 4.27 19.68 15.72
N GLU A 23 3.38 18.71 15.92
CA GLU A 23 2.55 18.59 17.13
C GLU A 23 3.20 17.67 18.18
N GLU A 24 4.13 16.82 17.77
CA GLU A 24 4.70 15.80 18.63
C GLU A 24 5.67 16.41 19.67
N ALA A 25 5.27 16.37 20.94
CA ALA A 25 6.04 16.93 22.06
C ALA A 25 7.49 16.42 22.16
N TRP A 26 7.77 15.20 21.67
CA TRP A 26 9.14 14.67 21.68
C TRP A 26 10.06 15.43 20.72
N VAL A 27 9.53 16.00 19.63
CA VAL A 27 10.33 16.81 18.69
C VAL A 27 10.90 18.02 19.40
N ALA A 28 10.07 18.66 20.23
CA ALA A 28 10.47 19.79 21.05
C ALA A 28 11.48 19.46 22.17
N SER A 29 11.70 18.20 22.50
CA SER A 29 12.70 17.82 23.52
C SER A 29 13.92 17.12 22.93
N GLN A 30 13.84 16.57 21.72
CA GLN A 30 14.84 15.64 21.18
C GLN A 30 15.41 16.05 19.83
N TRP A 31 14.65 16.78 18.99
CA TRP A 31 15.16 17.23 17.70
C TRP A 31 15.90 18.57 17.84
N GLN A 32 17.00 18.71 17.12
CA GLN A 32 17.84 19.90 17.12
C GLN A 32 18.37 20.19 15.70
N PRO A 33 18.70 21.45 15.37
CA PRO A 33 19.13 21.83 14.02
C PRO A 33 20.38 21.12 13.49
N GLY A 34 21.18 20.52 14.38
CA GLY A 34 22.31 19.65 14.01
C GLY A 34 21.91 18.32 13.36
N LEU A 35 20.62 17.95 13.44
CA LEU A 35 20.06 16.75 12.81
C LEU A 35 19.23 17.16 11.59
N PRO A 36 19.29 16.37 10.50
CA PRO A 36 18.50 16.68 9.31
C PRO A 36 17.03 16.34 9.53
N VAL A 37 16.20 17.00 8.74
CA VAL A 37 14.85 16.56 8.40
C VAL A 37 14.84 16.01 6.98
N VAL A 38 13.91 15.11 6.66
CA VAL A 38 13.84 14.43 5.36
C VAL A 38 12.73 15.03 4.53
N VAL A 39 12.99 15.49 3.30
CA VAL A 39 11.95 15.99 2.41
C VAL A 39 10.94 14.88 2.10
N ARG A 40 9.67 15.17 2.34
CA ARG A 40 8.53 14.28 2.08
C ARG A 40 7.87 14.62 0.75
N ARG A 41 6.88 13.82 0.37
CA ARG A 41 5.94 14.17 -0.69
C ARG A 41 4.70 14.74 -0.05
N ASP A 42 4.55 16.03 -0.23
CA ASP A 42 3.39 16.81 0.17
C ASP A 42 3.48 18.17 -0.53
N VAL A 43 2.44 18.97 -0.47
CA VAL A 43 2.46 20.37 -0.96
C VAL A 43 1.58 21.22 -0.06
N ASN A 44 1.97 22.47 0.20
CA ASN A 44 1.10 23.45 0.84
C ASN A 44 1.01 24.73 0.00
N ASP A 45 -0.01 25.53 0.27
CA ASP A 45 -0.26 26.79 -0.44
C ASP A 45 0.83 27.85 -0.20
N SER A 46 1.59 27.71 0.88
CA SER A 46 2.68 28.62 1.24
C SER A 46 3.98 28.32 0.49
N GLY A 47 4.05 27.21 -0.24
CA GLY A 47 5.26 26.76 -0.93
C GLY A 47 6.35 26.27 0.04
N ASP A 48 6.00 25.94 1.28
CA ASP A 48 6.93 25.37 2.24
C ASP A 48 7.29 23.94 1.82
N ILE A 49 8.49 23.53 2.20
CA ILE A 49 9.03 22.21 1.94
C ILE A 49 8.46 21.25 3.00
N PRO A 50 7.74 20.19 2.60
CA PRO A 50 7.27 19.20 3.56
C PRO A 50 8.42 18.33 4.04
N VAL A 51 8.48 18.11 5.35
CA VAL A 51 9.58 17.40 5.95
C VAL A 51 9.11 16.36 6.97
N GLY A 52 9.91 15.31 7.11
CA GLY A 52 9.78 14.29 8.14
C GLY A 52 10.88 14.44 9.17
N VAL A 53 10.50 14.45 10.44
CA VAL A 53 11.42 14.47 11.57
C VAL A 53 11.59 13.05 12.11
N ARG A 54 12.83 12.67 12.37
CA ARG A 54 13.19 11.37 12.94
C ARG A 54 13.66 11.55 14.37
N GLY A 55 13.02 10.84 15.31
CA GLY A 55 13.48 10.75 16.69
C GLY A 55 14.52 9.64 16.89
N VAL A 56 14.95 9.50 18.15
CA VAL A 56 15.94 8.51 18.57
C VAL A 56 15.41 7.08 18.40
N LYS A 57 14.12 6.87 18.70
CA LYS A 57 13.44 5.59 18.52
C LYS A 57 12.93 5.42 17.08
N ARG A 58 12.76 4.16 16.66
CA ARG A 58 12.40 3.83 15.27
C ARG A 58 10.98 4.31 14.92
N GLU A 59 10.08 4.28 15.90
CA GLU A 59 8.68 4.68 15.85
C GLU A 59 8.47 6.20 15.95
N GLN A 60 9.45 6.96 16.44
CA GLN A 60 9.35 8.41 16.54
C GLN A 60 9.50 9.04 15.15
N ARG A 61 8.37 9.36 14.56
CA ARG A 61 8.25 10.05 13.27
C ARG A 61 7.24 11.17 13.42
N ALA A 62 7.61 12.33 12.93
CA ALA A 62 6.73 13.49 12.88
C ALA A 62 6.75 14.10 11.47
N ALA A 63 5.69 14.81 11.12
CA ALA A 63 5.58 15.55 9.87
C ALA A 63 5.56 17.05 10.19
N GLY A 64 6.16 17.86 9.33
CA GLY A 64 6.13 19.31 9.47
C GLY A 64 6.50 19.99 8.16
N TRP A 65 6.69 21.29 8.23
CA TRP A 65 6.98 22.14 7.07
C TRP A 65 8.18 23.03 7.35
N VAL A 66 8.90 23.40 6.29
CA VAL A 66 10.09 24.24 6.38
C VAL A 66 10.09 25.25 5.24
N LYS A 67 10.28 26.52 5.58
CA LYS A 67 10.51 27.57 4.58
C LYS A 67 11.85 27.38 3.88
N ALA A 68 11.90 27.54 2.56
CA ALA A 68 13.11 27.33 1.76
C ALA A 68 14.30 28.20 2.26
N GLU A 69 14.03 29.45 2.66
CA GLU A 69 15.03 30.36 3.23
C GLU A 69 15.59 29.92 4.58
N SER A 70 14.92 28.98 5.26
CA SER A 70 15.34 28.46 6.56
C SER A 70 16.25 27.23 6.46
N VAL A 71 16.52 26.75 5.24
CA VAL A 71 17.45 25.65 4.98
C VAL A 71 18.88 26.17 5.02
N ALA A 72 19.73 25.54 5.84
CA ALA A 72 21.14 25.86 6.01
C ALA A 72 22.06 24.97 5.14
N ARG A 73 21.72 23.68 5.02
CA ARG A 73 22.50 22.70 4.26
C ARG A 73 21.58 21.62 3.71
N ILE A 74 21.94 21.11 2.53
CA ILE A 74 21.23 20.03 1.86
C ILE A 74 22.21 18.90 1.58
N VAL A 75 21.75 17.66 1.75
CA VAL A 75 22.43 16.47 1.26
C VAL A 75 21.41 15.63 0.50
N THR A 76 21.63 15.48 -0.80
CA THR A 76 20.73 14.67 -1.64
C THR A 76 21.11 13.18 -1.56
N PRO A 77 20.19 12.26 -1.88
CA PRO A 77 20.50 10.84 -2.00
C PRO A 77 21.70 10.53 -2.90
N GLU A 78 21.86 11.29 -3.98
CA GLU A 78 22.92 11.11 -4.98
C GLU A 78 24.28 11.59 -4.47
N ALA A 79 24.31 12.64 -3.63
CA ALA A 79 25.54 13.10 -3.00
C ALA A 79 26.11 12.08 -1.99
N LEU A 80 25.34 11.05 -1.63
CA LEU A 80 25.73 9.99 -0.71
C LEU A 80 26.36 8.78 -1.41
N VAL A 81 26.36 8.74 -2.75
CA VAL A 81 26.99 7.65 -3.52
C VAL A 81 28.37 8.03 -4.07
N GLU A 82 28.94 9.15 -3.64
CA GLU A 82 30.31 9.51 -3.97
C GLU A 82 31.28 8.46 -3.42
N ARG A 83 32.04 7.81 -4.31
CA ARG A 83 32.88 6.65 -3.95
C ARG A 83 33.91 7.00 -2.86
N GLN A 84 34.57 8.15 -2.95
CA GLN A 84 35.54 8.56 -1.93
C GLN A 84 34.85 8.76 -0.58
N ARG A 85 33.67 9.38 -0.54
CA ARG A 85 32.91 9.55 0.69
C ARG A 85 32.52 8.21 1.32
N LEU A 86 32.07 7.25 0.52
CA LEU A 86 31.72 5.91 1.01
C LEU A 86 32.93 5.16 1.57
N LEU A 87 34.10 5.26 0.93
CA LEU A 87 35.33 4.61 1.37
C LEU A 87 35.90 5.20 2.67
N HIS A 88 35.72 6.49 2.92
CA HIS A 88 36.14 7.17 4.16
C HIS A 88 35.06 7.16 5.25
N SER A 89 33.89 6.60 4.99
CA SER A 89 32.79 6.56 5.95
C SER A 89 33.16 5.72 7.18
N PRO A 90 32.80 6.15 8.40
CA PRO A 90 32.96 5.31 9.61
C PRO A 90 32.13 4.01 9.52
N PHE A 91 31.19 3.93 8.58
CA PHE A 91 30.33 2.77 8.34
C PHE A 91 30.80 1.89 7.18
N VAL A 92 32.01 2.07 6.66
CA VAL A 92 32.54 1.34 5.49
C VAL A 92 32.46 -0.19 5.62
N SER A 93 32.52 -0.71 6.85
CA SER A 93 32.39 -2.15 7.15
C SER A 93 30.95 -2.66 7.21
N GLN A 94 29.95 -1.78 7.22
CA GLN A 94 28.54 -2.17 7.26
C GLN A 94 28.07 -2.67 5.89
N PRO A 95 27.33 -3.79 5.81
CA PRO A 95 26.92 -4.37 4.52
C PRO A 95 26.21 -3.40 3.56
N PRO A 96 25.29 -2.50 4.00
CA PRO A 96 24.69 -1.50 3.11
C PRO A 96 25.69 -0.53 2.47
N VAL A 97 26.77 -0.18 3.18
CA VAL A 97 27.80 0.74 2.67
C VAL A 97 28.73 0.02 1.71
N GLN A 98 29.11 -1.22 2.03
CA GLN A 98 29.84 -2.09 1.10
C GLN A 98 29.07 -2.32 -0.20
N ALA A 99 27.77 -2.57 -0.07
CA ALA A 99 26.86 -2.71 -1.21
C ALA A 99 26.82 -1.44 -2.08
N ALA A 100 26.70 -0.26 -1.46
CA ALA A 100 26.77 1.00 -2.18
C ALA A 100 28.12 1.20 -2.90
N ILE A 101 29.25 0.88 -2.25
CA ILE A 101 30.59 0.97 -2.85
C ILE A 101 30.68 0.08 -4.10
N LEU A 102 30.14 -1.14 -4.04
CA LEU A 102 30.07 -2.03 -5.21
C LEU A 102 29.24 -1.41 -6.34
N LEU A 103 28.09 -0.83 -6.05
CA LEU A 103 27.28 -0.19 -7.09
C LEU A 103 27.99 0.99 -7.77
N THR A 104 28.90 1.69 -7.08
CA THR A 104 29.72 2.76 -7.69
C THR A 104 30.77 2.26 -8.68
N THR A 105 31.06 0.96 -8.77
CA THR A 105 32.00 0.43 -9.77
C THR A 105 31.38 0.29 -11.15
N PHE A 106 30.06 0.48 -11.26
CA PHE A 106 29.32 0.34 -12.50
C PHE A 106 28.90 1.72 -13.04
N ALA A 107 28.89 1.84 -14.37
CA ALA A 107 28.31 2.99 -15.04
C ALA A 107 26.82 2.74 -15.26
N TRP A 108 25.99 3.69 -14.82
CA TRP A 108 24.53 3.63 -14.95
C TRP A 108 24.05 4.78 -15.84
N PRO A 109 23.08 4.55 -16.74
CA PRO A 109 22.55 5.61 -17.60
C PRO A 109 21.57 6.55 -16.86
N TRP A 110 21.24 6.24 -15.61
CA TRP A 110 20.45 7.07 -14.70
C TRP A 110 21.25 7.56 -13.50
N ILE A 111 20.69 8.57 -12.86
CA ILE A 111 21.16 9.06 -11.57
C ILE A 111 20.58 8.16 -10.48
N TRP A 112 21.40 7.77 -9.50
CA TRP A 112 20.96 7.00 -8.36
C TRP A 112 21.56 7.52 -7.05
N GLY A 113 20.95 7.13 -5.94
CA GLY A 113 21.28 7.58 -4.60
C GLY A 113 20.86 6.61 -3.52
N ILE A 114 21.25 6.92 -2.29
CA ILE A 114 20.90 6.13 -1.10
C ILE A 114 19.84 6.89 -0.29
N THR A 115 18.84 6.19 0.24
CA THR A 115 17.80 6.75 1.11
C THR A 115 17.74 5.99 2.45
N GLY A 116 16.70 6.23 3.25
CA GLY A 116 16.43 5.47 4.46
C GLY A 116 17.50 5.62 5.56
N SER A 117 17.74 4.53 6.29
CA SER A 117 18.66 4.56 7.44
C SER A 117 20.13 4.66 7.04
N THR A 118 20.50 4.10 5.88
CA THR A 118 21.86 4.22 5.33
C THR A 118 22.17 5.66 4.94
N ALA A 119 21.22 6.35 4.30
CA ALA A 119 21.39 7.76 3.98
C ALA A 119 21.55 8.63 5.23
N TYR A 120 20.70 8.39 6.24
CA TYR A 120 20.76 9.11 7.50
C TYR A 120 22.11 8.91 8.19
N ALA A 121 22.61 7.68 8.28
CA ALA A 121 23.92 7.38 8.84
C ALA A 121 25.04 8.09 8.07
N LEU A 122 25.11 7.92 6.74
CA LEU A 122 26.15 8.53 5.91
C LEU A 122 26.15 10.06 5.91
N ALA A 123 25.00 10.68 6.19
CA ALA A 123 24.87 12.13 6.22
C ALA A 123 25.13 12.75 7.60
N THR A 124 24.93 11.99 8.69
CA THR A 124 25.02 12.47 10.07
C THR A 124 26.18 11.88 10.88
N GLU A 125 26.79 10.80 10.40
CA GLU A 125 27.75 9.97 11.14
C GLU A 125 27.18 9.33 12.41
N ILE A 126 25.86 9.28 12.55
CA ILE A 126 25.19 8.62 13.68
C ILE A 126 25.05 7.11 13.38
N PRO A 127 25.48 6.21 14.30
CA PRO A 127 25.51 4.76 14.08
C PRO A 127 24.13 4.11 14.20
N VAL A 128 23.23 4.41 13.26
CA VAL A 128 21.89 3.81 13.16
C VAL A 128 21.86 2.51 12.34
N LEU A 129 22.98 2.16 11.69
CA LEU A 129 23.13 0.97 10.86
C LEU A 129 23.50 -0.26 11.70
N ARG A 130 22.96 -1.41 11.29
CA ARG A 130 23.25 -2.74 11.82
C ARG A 130 23.67 -3.67 10.69
N ALA A 131 24.31 -4.79 11.03
CA ALA A 131 24.74 -5.78 10.05
C ALA A 131 23.58 -6.38 9.22
N ASP A 132 22.36 -6.41 9.79
CA ASP A 132 21.12 -6.88 9.15
C ASP A 132 20.31 -5.76 8.50
N SER A 133 20.86 -4.55 8.38
CA SER A 133 20.15 -3.42 7.74
C SER A 133 20.03 -3.63 6.23
N ASP A 134 18.86 -3.32 5.70
CA ASP A 134 18.61 -3.25 4.26
C ASP A 134 19.22 -1.95 3.68
N LEU A 135 19.55 -1.96 2.39
CA LEU A 135 19.98 -0.79 1.62
C LEU A 135 18.81 -0.22 0.81
N ASP A 136 18.34 0.98 1.15
CA ASP A 136 17.32 1.67 0.37
C ASP A 136 17.97 2.51 -0.74
N LEU A 137 17.68 2.18 -2.00
CA LEU A 137 18.21 2.83 -3.20
C LEU A 137 17.13 3.68 -3.88
N LEU A 138 17.54 4.81 -4.45
CA LEU A 138 16.70 5.67 -5.27
C LEU A 138 17.32 5.80 -6.66
N ILE A 139 16.54 5.59 -7.72
CA ILE A 139 16.90 5.89 -9.10
C ILE A 139 16.01 7.03 -9.57
N ARG A 140 16.62 8.07 -10.16
CA ARG A 140 15.92 9.14 -10.87
C ARG A 140 15.98 8.86 -12.36
N ALA A 141 14.84 8.46 -12.91
CA ALA A 141 14.65 8.05 -14.30
C ALA A 141 13.64 8.99 -14.97
N PRO A 142 14.04 10.21 -15.40
CA PRO A 142 13.13 11.16 -16.03
C PRO A 142 12.41 10.55 -17.25
N GLU A 143 13.12 9.71 -17.99
CA GLU A 143 12.56 8.83 -19.01
C GLU A 143 12.35 7.41 -18.47
N PRO A 144 11.33 6.66 -18.95
CA PRO A 144 11.14 5.26 -18.58
C PRO A 144 12.40 4.42 -18.86
N LEU A 145 12.83 3.65 -17.86
CA LEU A 145 13.92 2.68 -18.02
C LEU A 145 13.47 1.51 -18.89
N THR A 146 14.37 1.03 -19.73
CA THR A 146 14.15 -0.17 -20.53
C THR A 146 14.24 -1.44 -19.67
N ASP A 147 13.64 -2.53 -20.14
CA ASP A 147 13.71 -3.82 -19.45
C ASP A 147 15.16 -4.32 -19.31
N ASP A 148 16.01 -4.10 -20.32
CA ASP A 148 17.41 -4.53 -20.31
C ASP A 148 18.22 -3.77 -19.25
N GLU A 149 17.97 -2.47 -19.13
CA GLU A 149 18.53 -1.61 -18.09
C GLU A 149 18.14 -2.07 -16.68
N LEU A 150 16.85 -2.37 -16.47
CA LEU A 150 16.35 -2.88 -15.20
C LEU A 150 16.94 -4.26 -14.87
N ARG A 151 17.07 -5.15 -15.86
CA ARG A 151 17.72 -6.47 -15.68
C ARG A 151 19.20 -6.35 -15.33
N GLN A 152 19.92 -5.41 -15.95
CA GLN A 152 21.32 -5.16 -15.61
C GLN A 152 21.47 -4.64 -14.18
N TRP A 153 20.60 -3.71 -13.76
CA TRP A 153 20.54 -3.22 -12.39
C TRP A 153 20.26 -4.36 -11.40
N GLN A 154 19.22 -5.16 -11.67
CA GLN A 154 18.85 -6.32 -10.89
C GLN A 154 20.03 -7.29 -10.71
N ALA A 155 20.71 -7.64 -11.81
CA ALA A 155 21.82 -8.58 -11.78
C ALA A 155 23.01 -8.12 -10.93
N GLN A 156 23.15 -6.80 -10.67
CA GLN A 156 24.14 -6.30 -9.72
C GLN A 156 23.59 -6.22 -8.30
N VAL A 157 22.35 -5.78 -8.12
CA VAL A 157 21.69 -5.73 -6.80
C VAL A 157 21.62 -7.10 -6.14
N GLU A 158 21.39 -8.16 -6.92
CA GLU A 158 21.36 -9.54 -6.41
C GLU A 158 22.72 -10.06 -5.91
N LYS A 159 23.82 -9.38 -6.23
CA LYS A 159 25.16 -9.78 -5.78
C LYS A 159 25.63 -8.99 -4.56
N LEU A 160 24.79 -8.09 -4.05
CA LEU A 160 25.17 -7.22 -2.93
C LEU A 160 25.24 -8.01 -1.61
N PRO A 161 26.10 -7.61 -0.67
CA PRO A 161 26.28 -8.26 0.63
C PRO A 161 25.10 -8.06 1.60
N CYS A 162 24.10 -7.27 1.22
CA CYS A 162 22.85 -7.11 1.95
C CYS A 162 21.69 -7.04 0.98
N ARG A 163 20.47 -7.17 1.51
CA ARG A 163 19.27 -6.86 0.75
C ARG A 163 19.26 -5.39 0.38
N ALA A 164 18.83 -5.09 -0.84
CA ALA A 164 18.56 -3.72 -1.26
C ALA A 164 17.15 -3.59 -1.84
N ASP A 165 16.44 -2.55 -1.42
CA ASP A 165 15.13 -2.18 -1.94
C ASP A 165 15.34 -0.95 -2.85
N THR A 166 14.98 -1.05 -4.15
CA THR A 166 15.18 0.04 -5.12
C THR A 166 13.86 0.75 -5.41
N GLN A 167 13.87 2.07 -5.27
CA GLN A 167 12.80 2.95 -5.68
C GLN A 167 13.18 3.65 -6.97
N ILE A 168 12.32 3.61 -7.99
CA ILE A 168 12.50 4.35 -9.25
C ILE A 168 11.49 5.50 -9.26
N GLU A 169 12.00 6.73 -9.44
CA GLU A 169 11.21 7.95 -9.62
C GLU A 169 11.27 8.41 -11.08
N ASN A 170 10.12 8.62 -11.71
CA ASN A 170 10.02 9.14 -13.07
C ASN A 170 9.47 10.58 -13.16
N ALA A 171 9.48 11.18 -14.36
CA ALA A 171 9.04 12.56 -14.59
C ALA A 171 7.58 12.87 -14.16
N LEU A 172 6.77 11.83 -13.94
CA LEU A 172 5.42 11.93 -13.38
C LEU A 172 5.36 11.63 -11.87
N TRP A 173 6.49 11.74 -11.15
CA TRP A 173 6.61 11.49 -9.70
C TRP A 173 6.05 10.14 -9.21
N ARG A 174 5.83 9.18 -10.11
CA ARG A 174 5.37 7.83 -9.75
C ARG A 174 6.51 7.05 -9.14
N VAL A 175 6.24 6.38 -8.03
CA VAL A 175 7.18 5.42 -7.43
C VAL A 175 6.91 4.03 -7.94
N CYS A 176 7.93 3.44 -8.54
CA CYS A 176 8.04 2.00 -8.64
C CYS A 176 8.97 1.49 -7.54
N ALA A 177 8.45 0.70 -6.59
CA ALA A 177 9.27 0.09 -5.54
C ALA A 177 9.59 -1.36 -5.93
N GLN A 178 10.71 -1.56 -6.62
CA GLN A 178 11.22 -2.89 -6.93
C GLN A 178 11.95 -3.49 -5.72
N ARG A 179 11.42 -4.60 -5.22
CA ARG A 179 12.03 -5.43 -4.18
C ARG A 179 12.71 -6.61 -4.86
N MET A 180 14.04 -6.62 -4.92
CA MET A 180 14.80 -7.68 -5.60
C MET A 180 15.56 -8.49 -4.54
N ALA A 181 15.13 -9.74 -4.34
CA ALA A 181 15.80 -10.69 -3.46
C ALA A 181 16.65 -11.64 -4.32
N ALA A 182 17.95 -11.69 -4.04
CA ALA A 182 18.89 -12.55 -4.75
C ALA A 182 18.55 -14.05 -4.61
N ARG A 183 18.18 -14.69 -5.72
CA ARG A 183 18.43 -16.12 -5.92
C ARG A 183 19.21 -16.28 -7.24
N ARG A 184 20.38 -16.91 -7.13
CA ARG A 184 21.27 -17.28 -8.25
C ARG A 184 20.48 -17.98 -9.37
N THR A 185 20.55 -17.50 -10.63
CA THR A 185 21.17 -18.20 -11.79
C THR A 185 21.04 -17.46 -13.14
N ARG A 186 21.94 -17.83 -14.06
CA ARG A 186 22.39 -17.28 -15.36
C ARG A 186 21.38 -17.20 -16.54
N SER A 187 21.64 -16.18 -17.38
CA SER A 187 21.72 -16.16 -18.88
C SER A 187 20.53 -15.70 -19.75
N ALA A 188 20.83 -14.60 -20.49
CA ALA A 188 20.32 -13.97 -21.74
C ALA A 188 19.75 -14.91 -22.85
N GLU A 189 18.96 -14.52 -23.87
CA GLU A 189 18.59 -13.23 -24.51
C GLU A 189 17.42 -13.42 -25.52
N ASN A 190 16.48 -12.43 -25.62
CA ASN A 190 15.76 -11.85 -26.80
C ASN A 190 15.08 -12.73 -27.91
N ARG A 191 13.91 -12.44 -28.54
CA ARG A 191 13.07 -11.23 -28.75
C ARG A 191 11.64 -11.58 -29.27
N HIS A 192 10.66 -10.80 -28.81
CA HIS A 192 9.47 -10.24 -29.52
C HIS A 192 8.09 -10.95 -29.55
N ARG A 193 7.24 -10.44 -28.63
CA ARG A 193 5.86 -9.93 -28.82
C ARG A 193 4.68 -10.88 -29.05
N THR A 194 4.92 -12.18 -29.12
CA THR A 194 3.93 -13.20 -28.68
C THR A 194 4.49 -14.05 -27.54
N ALA A 195 5.62 -13.57 -26.99
CA ALA A 195 6.54 -14.29 -26.14
C ALA A 195 6.36 -13.97 -24.63
N ALA A 196 5.64 -12.92 -24.22
CA ALA A 196 5.46 -12.59 -22.80
C ALA A 196 4.80 -13.73 -21.98
N HIS A 197 3.99 -14.58 -22.65
CA HIS A 197 3.38 -15.76 -22.04
C HIS A 197 4.23 -17.04 -22.15
N ARG A 198 5.26 -17.05 -23.02
CA ARG A 198 6.20 -18.17 -23.25
C ARG A 198 7.61 -17.93 -22.68
N ASP A 199 7.98 -16.69 -22.36
CA ASP A 199 9.31 -16.30 -21.85
C ASP A 199 9.40 -16.43 -20.33
N ALA A 200 8.27 -16.31 -19.60
CA ALA A 200 8.23 -16.62 -18.17
C ALA A 200 8.51 -18.12 -17.89
N VAL A 201 8.04 -18.98 -18.80
CA VAL A 201 8.28 -20.44 -18.83
C VAL A 201 9.77 -20.76 -18.99
N ALA A 202 10.49 -19.97 -19.78
CA ALA A 202 11.88 -20.24 -20.14
C ALA A 202 12.91 -19.68 -19.14
N GLN A 203 12.56 -18.67 -18.32
CA GLN A 203 13.45 -18.07 -17.31
C GLN A 203 13.25 -18.61 -15.88
N GLY A 204 12.34 -19.56 -15.68
CA GLY A 204 12.07 -20.15 -14.36
C GLY A 204 11.49 -19.15 -13.34
N VAL A 205 11.07 -17.96 -13.78
CA VAL A 205 10.37 -16.99 -12.93
C VAL A 205 8.91 -17.42 -12.85
N MET A 206 8.58 -18.14 -11.77
CA MET A 206 7.21 -18.51 -11.46
C MET A 206 6.35 -17.25 -11.32
N MET A 207 5.45 -17.06 -12.28
CA MET A 207 4.49 -15.95 -12.28
C MET A 207 3.51 -16.11 -11.11
N LYS A 208 3.26 -15.03 -10.40
CA LYS A 208 2.52 -15.07 -9.14
C LYS A 208 1.02 -14.89 -9.33
N ILE A 209 0.26 -15.54 -8.46
CA ILE A 209 -1.19 -15.38 -8.34
C ILE A 209 -1.48 -14.41 -7.19
N LEU A 210 -2.28 -13.39 -7.48
CA LEU A 210 -2.81 -12.44 -6.52
C LEU A 210 -4.29 -12.75 -6.26
N PHE A 211 -4.66 -13.00 -5.02
CA PHE A 211 -6.08 -12.95 -4.63
C PHE A 211 -6.43 -11.54 -4.15
N THR A 212 -7.51 -11.00 -4.68
CA THR A 212 -8.05 -9.70 -4.28
C THR A 212 -9.41 -9.87 -3.60
N PHE A 213 -9.67 -9.06 -2.58
CA PHE A 213 -10.89 -9.13 -1.77
C PHE A 213 -11.57 -7.76 -1.77
N PRO A 214 -12.81 -7.65 -2.29
CA PRO A 214 -13.50 -6.38 -2.45
C PRO A 214 -13.89 -5.75 -1.11
N GLY A 215 -14.12 -4.43 -1.16
CA GLY A 215 -14.77 -3.69 -0.08
C GLY A 215 -16.29 -3.70 -0.21
N GLN A 216 -16.94 -2.81 0.54
CA GLN A 216 -18.38 -2.61 0.49
C GLN A 216 -18.83 -1.94 -0.82
N GLY A 217 -19.99 -2.35 -1.33
CA GLY A 217 -20.68 -1.74 -2.48
C GLY A 217 -21.29 -2.76 -3.45
N THR A 218 -20.85 -4.02 -3.41
CA THR A 218 -21.30 -5.10 -4.33
C THR A 218 -22.06 -6.22 -3.62
N GLN A 219 -22.28 -6.11 -2.32
CA GLN A 219 -23.09 -7.06 -1.57
C GLN A 219 -24.52 -7.16 -2.12
N ARG A 220 -25.11 -8.35 -2.04
CA ARG A 220 -26.49 -8.60 -2.49
C ARG A 220 -27.20 -9.58 -1.57
N PRO A 221 -28.53 -9.47 -1.43
CA PRO A 221 -29.29 -10.41 -0.61
C PRO A 221 -29.08 -11.86 -1.06
N GLY A 222 -28.96 -12.78 -0.10
CA GLY A 222 -28.76 -14.21 -0.37
C GLY A 222 -27.34 -14.61 -0.81
N MET A 223 -26.35 -13.71 -0.70
CA MET A 223 -24.98 -14.00 -1.16
C MET A 223 -24.25 -15.09 -0.36
N LEU A 224 -24.74 -15.51 0.80
CA LEU A 224 -24.18 -16.60 1.60
C LEU A 224 -24.87 -17.96 1.35
N GLN A 225 -25.95 -18.01 0.55
CA GLN A 225 -26.73 -19.25 0.36
C GLN A 225 -26.04 -20.28 -0.55
N ASN A 226 -25.20 -19.85 -1.50
CA ASN A 226 -24.54 -20.71 -2.48
C ASN A 226 -23.02 -20.66 -2.36
N LEU A 227 -22.52 -20.62 -1.12
CA LEU A 227 -21.09 -20.67 -0.87
C LEU A 227 -20.53 -22.08 -1.16
N PRO A 228 -19.31 -22.16 -1.70
CA PRO A 228 -18.56 -23.41 -1.68
C PRO A 228 -18.41 -23.92 -0.24
N ASP A 229 -18.69 -25.21 -0.02
CA ASP A 229 -18.70 -25.83 1.30
C ASP A 229 -19.53 -25.06 2.34
N GLY A 230 -20.66 -24.50 1.89
CA GLY A 230 -21.42 -23.50 2.64
C GLY A 230 -21.87 -23.95 4.03
N GLU A 231 -22.27 -25.21 4.20
CA GLU A 231 -22.71 -25.69 5.52
C GLU A 231 -21.56 -25.75 6.54
N ALA A 232 -20.37 -26.17 6.13
CA ALA A 232 -19.20 -26.19 7.01
C ALA A 232 -18.78 -24.77 7.40
N VAL A 233 -18.73 -23.85 6.42
CA VAL A 233 -18.41 -22.44 6.67
C VAL A 233 -19.45 -21.80 7.58
N LEU A 234 -20.74 -22.01 7.31
CA LEU A 234 -21.81 -21.44 8.13
C LEU A 234 -21.86 -22.06 9.54
N ALA A 235 -21.41 -23.31 9.72
CA ALA A 235 -21.23 -23.89 11.05
C ALA A 235 -20.11 -23.18 11.83
N GLU A 236 -18.96 -22.88 11.21
CA GLU A 236 -17.91 -22.05 11.84
C GLU A 236 -18.44 -20.66 12.21
N VAL A 237 -19.25 -20.05 11.32
CA VAL A 237 -19.86 -18.73 11.56
C VAL A 237 -20.86 -18.77 12.72
N ARG A 238 -21.76 -19.74 12.75
CA ARG A 238 -22.73 -19.94 13.84
C ARG A 238 -22.05 -20.19 15.18
N ALA A 239 -20.91 -20.88 15.20
CA ALA A 239 -20.15 -21.09 16.42
C ALA A 239 -19.62 -19.78 17.05
N VAL A 240 -19.51 -18.70 16.28
CA VAL A 240 -19.02 -17.39 16.75
C VAL A 240 -20.16 -16.38 16.92
N LEU A 241 -21.07 -16.30 15.94
CA LEU A 241 -22.12 -15.28 15.87
C LEU A 241 -23.50 -15.77 16.32
N GLY A 242 -23.65 -17.08 16.58
CA GLY A 242 -24.93 -17.66 16.95
C GLY A 242 -25.98 -17.50 15.85
N ASP A 243 -27.21 -17.16 16.25
CA ASP A 243 -28.37 -17.08 15.36
C ASP A 243 -28.28 -15.92 14.34
N GLU A 244 -27.45 -14.91 14.60
CA GLU A 244 -27.22 -13.78 13.68
C GLU A 244 -26.77 -14.29 12.30
N ALA A 245 -25.99 -15.37 12.27
CA ALA A 245 -25.47 -15.98 11.05
C ALA A 245 -26.57 -16.33 10.03
N ASN A 246 -27.79 -16.62 10.48
CA ASN A 246 -28.90 -17.05 9.61
C ASN A 246 -29.61 -15.88 8.90
N VAL A 247 -29.32 -14.64 9.28
CA VAL A 247 -30.02 -13.44 8.77
C VAL A 247 -29.08 -12.37 8.19
N LEU A 248 -27.75 -12.60 8.21
CA LEU A 248 -26.72 -11.65 7.79
C LEU A 248 -26.91 -11.10 6.37
N ASP A 249 -27.36 -11.93 5.43
CA ASP A 249 -27.49 -11.56 4.02
C ASP A 249 -28.95 -11.30 3.58
N THR A 250 -29.83 -11.03 4.54
CA THR A 250 -31.18 -10.52 4.22
C THR A 250 -31.11 -9.09 3.68
N ALA A 251 -32.08 -8.69 2.87
CA ALA A 251 -32.13 -7.34 2.32
C ALA A 251 -32.20 -6.24 3.40
N ASP A 252 -32.79 -6.56 4.56
CA ASP A 252 -32.85 -5.62 5.69
C ASP A 252 -31.51 -5.56 6.43
N ALA A 253 -30.91 -6.72 6.74
CA ALA A 253 -29.59 -6.77 7.39
C ALA A 253 -28.51 -6.06 6.55
N LEU A 254 -28.51 -6.20 5.22
CA LEU A 254 -27.53 -5.57 4.33
C LEU A 254 -27.64 -4.02 4.24
N LYS A 255 -28.59 -3.40 4.95
CA LYS A 255 -28.58 -1.95 5.18
C LYS A 255 -27.57 -1.54 6.26
N HIS A 256 -27.17 -2.48 7.11
CA HIS A 256 -26.28 -2.28 8.24
C HIS A 256 -24.83 -2.64 7.91
N THR A 257 -23.90 -1.79 8.33
CA THR A 257 -22.49 -1.92 7.98
C THR A 257 -21.88 -3.21 8.53
N ARG A 258 -22.29 -3.63 9.74
CA ARG A 258 -21.88 -4.90 10.35
C ARG A 258 -22.18 -6.12 9.47
N ALA A 259 -23.45 -6.29 9.09
CA ALA A 259 -23.89 -7.42 8.30
C ALA A 259 -23.22 -7.47 6.92
N VAL A 260 -23.07 -6.32 6.26
CA VAL A 260 -22.36 -6.22 4.99
C VAL A 260 -20.91 -6.68 5.11
N GLN A 261 -20.18 -6.20 6.12
CA GLN A 261 -18.78 -6.54 6.30
C GLN A 261 -18.57 -8.01 6.65
N LEU A 262 -19.43 -8.58 7.48
CA LEU A 262 -19.42 -10.02 7.80
C LEU A 262 -19.69 -10.87 6.55
N CYS A 263 -20.69 -10.51 5.74
CA CYS A 263 -20.97 -11.20 4.48
C CYS A 263 -19.75 -11.20 3.53
N LEU A 264 -19.04 -10.07 3.42
CA LEU A 264 -17.84 -9.95 2.57
C LEU A 264 -16.69 -10.81 3.10
N LEU A 265 -16.47 -10.85 4.42
CA LEU A 265 -15.48 -11.73 5.04
C LEU A 265 -15.79 -13.19 4.75
N ILE A 266 -17.02 -13.63 5.04
CA ILE A 266 -17.45 -15.03 4.92
C ILE A 266 -17.36 -15.49 3.46
N ALA A 267 -17.94 -14.73 2.52
CA ALA A 267 -17.90 -15.06 1.10
C ALA A 267 -16.45 -15.08 0.56
N GLY A 268 -15.63 -14.10 0.94
CA GLY A 268 -14.24 -14.01 0.52
C GLY A 268 -13.42 -15.22 0.98
N VAL A 269 -13.54 -15.62 2.25
CA VAL A 269 -12.84 -16.79 2.80
C VAL A 269 -13.33 -18.09 2.18
N ALA A 270 -14.64 -18.29 2.05
CA ALA A 270 -15.21 -19.50 1.46
C ALA A 270 -14.70 -19.75 0.03
N TRP A 271 -14.77 -18.74 -0.83
CA TRP A 271 -14.30 -18.84 -2.21
C TRP A 271 -12.79 -18.98 -2.33
N ALA A 272 -12.01 -18.30 -1.48
CA ALA A 272 -10.57 -18.46 -1.47
C ALA A 272 -10.16 -19.88 -1.01
N ARG A 273 -10.81 -20.43 0.01
CA ARG A 273 -10.61 -21.82 0.46
C ARG A 273 -10.94 -22.81 -0.66
N GLU A 274 -12.01 -22.58 -1.41
CA GLU A 274 -12.38 -23.43 -2.54
C GLU A 274 -11.32 -23.43 -3.64
N LEU A 275 -10.84 -22.26 -4.06
CA LEU A 275 -9.75 -22.18 -5.03
C LEU A 275 -8.48 -22.89 -4.56
N ILE A 276 -8.13 -22.74 -3.27
CA ILE A 276 -6.97 -23.40 -2.67
C ILE A 276 -7.13 -24.92 -2.65
N ARG A 277 -8.32 -25.45 -2.32
CA ARG A 277 -8.65 -26.88 -2.42
C ARG A 277 -8.49 -27.41 -3.85
N HIS A 278 -8.74 -26.55 -4.83
CA HIS A 278 -8.56 -26.82 -6.25
C HIS A 278 -7.16 -26.50 -6.78
N GLU A 279 -6.17 -26.38 -5.88
CA GLU A 279 -4.74 -26.13 -6.17
C GLU A 279 -4.45 -24.76 -6.84
N VAL A 280 -5.41 -23.84 -6.82
CA VAL A 280 -5.19 -22.42 -7.18
C VAL A 280 -4.77 -21.68 -5.92
N LYS A 281 -3.48 -21.65 -5.65
CA LYS A 281 -2.91 -21.06 -4.44
C LYS A 281 -2.41 -19.63 -4.72
N PRO A 282 -2.81 -18.62 -3.92
CA PRO A 282 -2.25 -17.28 -4.07
C PRO A 282 -0.81 -17.25 -3.56
N ASP A 283 0.04 -16.45 -4.20
CA ASP A 283 1.34 -16.04 -3.67
C ASP A 283 1.22 -14.73 -2.89
N ILE A 284 0.29 -13.88 -3.33
CA ILE A 284 0.00 -12.56 -2.77
C ILE A 284 -1.49 -12.47 -2.49
N VAL A 285 -1.85 -11.82 -1.40
CA VAL A 285 -3.24 -11.46 -1.07
C VAL A 285 -3.31 -9.96 -0.80
N SER A 286 -4.38 -9.31 -1.27
CA SER A 286 -4.63 -7.88 -1.03
C SER A 286 -6.11 -7.62 -0.89
N GLY A 287 -6.50 -6.77 0.06
CA GLY A 287 -7.88 -6.43 0.31
C GLY A 287 -8.14 -4.93 0.22
N LEU A 288 -9.30 -4.56 -0.33
CA LEU A 288 -9.77 -3.17 -0.32
C LEU A 288 -10.68 -2.97 0.89
N SER A 289 -10.30 -2.06 1.80
CA SER A 289 -11.05 -1.79 3.03
C SER A 289 -11.26 -3.08 3.85
N ILE A 290 -12.52 -3.41 4.17
CA ILE A 290 -12.92 -4.66 4.84
C ILE A 290 -12.35 -5.92 4.19
N GLY A 291 -12.09 -5.93 2.87
CA GLY A 291 -11.44 -7.03 2.18
C GLY A 291 -10.05 -7.39 2.75
N ALA A 292 -9.42 -6.52 3.53
CA ALA A 292 -8.17 -6.81 4.22
C ALA A 292 -8.29 -7.98 5.22
N TYR A 293 -9.46 -8.18 5.83
CA TYR A 293 -9.71 -9.24 6.80
C TYR A 293 -9.71 -10.64 6.17
N PRO A 294 -10.51 -10.94 5.12
CA PRO A 294 -10.39 -12.22 4.43
C PRO A 294 -9.00 -12.41 3.80
N ALA A 295 -8.32 -11.34 3.35
CA ALA A 295 -6.93 -11.43 2.90
C ALA A 295 -5.99 -11.90 4.02
N ALA A 296 -6.10 -11.35 5.23
CA ALA A 296 -5.30 -11.76 6.38
C ALA A 296 -5.57 -13.21 6.81
N VAL A 297 -6.84 -13.66 6.75
CA VAL A 297 -7.23 -15.05 7.01
C VAL A 297 -6.60 -15.99 5.99
N VAL A 298 -6.72 -15.68 4.70
CA VAL A 298 -6.17 -16.51 3.61
C VAL A 298 -4.63 -16.49 3.60
N ALA A 299 -4.00 -15.42 4.08
CA ALA A 299 -2.56 -15.39 4.31
C ALA A 299 -2.12 -16.32 5.45
N GLY A 300 -3.03 -16.73 6.33
CA GLY A 300 -2.75 -17.43 7.58
C GLY A 300 -2.22 -16.51 8.68
N ALA A 301 -2.45 -15.19 8.59
CA ALA A 301 -2.05 -14.24 9.62
C ALA A 301 -3.08 -14.10 10.75
N LEU A 302 -4.36 -14.32 10.44
CA LEU A 302 -5.49 -14.15 11.35
C LEU A 302 -6.38 -15.39 11.29
N ASP A 303 -6.83 -15.89 12.44
CA ASP A 303 -7.80 -16.99 12.49
C ASP A 303 -9.19 -16.53 12.00
N PHE A 304 -9.94 -17.43 11.37
CA PHE A 304 -11.27 -17.08 10.83
C PHE A 304 -12.28 -16.73 11.94
N HIS A 305 -12.25 -17.42 13.08
CA HIS A 305 -13.16 -17.13 14.19
C HIS A 305 -12.85 -15.76 14.80
N ASP A 306 -11.58 -15.40 14.95
CA ASP A 306 -11.18 -14.09 15.44
C ASP A 306 -11.48 -12.99 14.42
N ALA A 307 -11.31 -13.26 13.12
CA ALA A 307 -11.73 -12.34 12.07
C ALA A 307 -13.23 -12.05 12.13
N LEU A 308 -14.09 -13.05 12.39
CA LEU A 308 -15.52 -12.84 12.56
C LEU A 308 -15.83 -11.88 13.73
N ARG A 309 -15.19 -12.08 14.90
CA ARG A 309 -15.36 -11.20 16.08
C ARG A 309 -14.88 -9.77 15.82
N LEU A 310 -13.71 -9.64 15.21
CA LEU A 310 -13.11 -8.34 14.91
C LEU A 310 -13.91 -7.58 13.85
N VAL A 311 -14.40 -8.26 12.81
CA VAL A 311 -15.22 -7.64 11.77
C VAL A 311 -16.61 -7.27 12.30
N ALA A 312 -17.20 -8.11 13.14
CA ALA A 312 -18.41 -7.81 13.89
C ALA A 312 -18.27 -6.48 14.66
N LEU A 313 -17.22 -6.35 15.47
CA LEU A 313 -16.90 -5.13 16.22
C LEU A 313 -16.59 -3.95 15.28
N ARG A 314 -15.78 -4.16 14.24
CA ARG A 314 -15.42 -3.13 13.23
C ARG A 314 -16.67 -2.51 12.63
N GLY A 315 -17.63 -3.35 12.22
CA GLY A 315 -18.88 -2.90 11.61
C GLY A 315 -19.72 -2.06 12.54
N GLU A 316 -19.85 -2.47 13.82
CA GLU A 316 -20.57 -1.72 14.85
C GLU A 316 -19.93 -0.36 15.13
N LEU A 317 -18.61 -0.33 15.35
CA LEU A 317 -17.87 0.90 15.65
C LEU A 317 -17.99 1.91 14.50
N MET A 318 -17.90 1.42 13.25
CA MET A 318 -18.05 2.25 12.06
C MET A 318 -19.48 2.80 11.91
N GLU A 319 -20.49 1.98 12.18
CA GLU A 319 -21.90 2.36 12.06
C GLU A 319 -22.33 3.39 13.13
N GLN A 320 -21.82 3.24 14.35
CA GLN A 320 -22.16 4.11 15.49
C GLN A 320 -21.42 5.46 15.45
N ALA A 321 -20.23 5.52 14.87
CA ALA A 321 -19.42 6.74 14.88
C ALA A 321 -20.06 7.90 14.11
N TYR A 322 -20.66 7.62 12.94
CA TYR A 322 -21.28 8.61 12.06
C TYR A 322 -22.54 8.03 11.40
N PRO A 323 -23.67 7.97 12.13
CA PRO A 323 -24.86 7.25 11.67
C PRO A 323 -25.59 7.93 10.48
N GLN A 324 -25.44 9.24 10.31
CA GLN A 324 -26.13 10.00 9.25
C GLN A 324 -25.36 11.26 8.84
N GLY A 325 -25.59 11.74 7.62
CA GLY A 325 -25.05 13.02 7.10
C GLY A 325 -23.59 12.96 6.63
N TYR A 326 -23.02 11.76 6.55
CA TYR A 326 -21.65 11.51 6.11
C TYR A 326 -21.62 10.35 5.10
N GLY A 327 -20.50 10.22 4.41
CA GLY A 327 -20.19 9.02 3.63
C GLY A 327 -19.03 9.22 2.69
N LEU A 328 -19.18 8.73 1.46
CA LEU A 328 -18.13 8.68 0.46
C LEU A 328 -18.61 9.16 -0.91
N THR A 329 -17.78 9.93 -1.61
CA THR A 329 -18.02 10.37 -2.99
C THR A 329 -16.85 9.99 -3.90
N ALA A 330 -17.13 9.27 -4.98
CA ALA A 330 -16.14 8.93 -5.99
C ALA A 330 -16.05 10.04 -7.05
N ILE A 331 -14.83 10.47 -7.35
CA ILE A 331 -14.47 11.46 -8.38
C ILE A 331 -13.61 10.76 -9.42
N ILE A 332 -14.01 10.84 -10.69
CA ILE A 332 -13.37 10.18 -11.83
C ILE A 332 -12.98 11.22 -12.86
N GLY A 333 -11.77 11.11 -13.40
CA GLY A 333 -11.24 11.96 -14.47
C GLY A 333 -10.32 13.08 -13.99
N LEU A 334 -10.08 13.20 -12.68
CA LEU A 334 -9.15 14.18 -12.10
C LEU A 334 -8.03 13.48 -11.32
N THR A 335 -6.84 14.05 -11.39
CA THR A 335 -5.66 13.62 -10.60
C THR A 335 -5.79 14.01 -9.13
N LEU A 336 -4.97 13.40 -8.27
CA LEU A 336 -4.95 13.67 -6.82
C LEU A 336 -4.79 15.16 -6.51
N ASN A 337 -3.77 15.79 -7.09
CA ASN A 337 -3.49 17.21 -6.90
C ASN A 337 -4.69 18.10 -7.32
N GLN A 338 -5.39 17.75 -8.41
CA GLN A 338 -6.59 18.48 -8.82
C GLN A 338 -7.71 18.33 -7.79
N VAL A 339 -7.95 17.12 -7.28
CA VAL A 339 -9.01 16.88 -6.28
C VAL A 339 -8.68 17.58 -4.96
N GLU A 340 -7.44 17.51 -4.48
CA GLU A 340 -6.98 18.18 -3.25
C GLU A 340 -7.20 19.70 -3.31
N LYS A 341 -6.90 20.33 -4.45
CA LYS A 341 -7.16 21.77 -4.68
C LYS A 341 -8.64 22.13 -4.56
N LEU A 342 -9.53 21.25 -5.04
CA LEU A 342 -10.99 21.49 -4.97
C LEU A 342 -11.55 21.26 -3.57
N MET A 343 -10.88 20.41 -2.78
CA MET A 343 -11.18 20.15 -1.38
C MET A 343 -10.67 21.24 -0.44
N ALA A 344 -9.80 22.15 -0.88
CA ALA A 344 -9.28 23.23 -0.06
C ALA A 344 -10.43 24.03 0.61
N GLY A 345 -10.36 24.16 1.94
CA GLY A 345 -11.40 24.81 2.75
C GLY A 345 -12.66 23.98 3.01
N SER A 346 -12.72 22.72 2.56
CA SER A 346 -13.77 21.77 2.93
C SER A 346 -13.32 20.87 4.09
N HIS A 347 -14.27 20.29 4.83
CA HIS A 347 -13.99 19.27 5.84
C HIS A 347 -14.07 17.85 5.25
N THR A 348 -13.49 17.66 4.06
CA THR A 348 -13.42 16.36 3.37
C THR A 348 -12.00 15.79 3.40
N PHE A 349 -11.90 14.49 3.21
CA PHE A 349 -10.67 13.71 3.32
C PHE A 349 -10.49 12.80 2.10
N ILE A 350 -9.25 12.53 1.70
CA ILE A 350 -8.98 11.51 0.68
C ILE A 350 -9.14 10.13 1.32
N ALA A 351 -10.15 9.39 0.88
CA ALA A 351 -10.51 8.08 1.39
C ALA A 351 -9.84 6.95 0.59
N ASN A 352 -9.88 7.03 -0.75
CA ASN A 352 -9.28 6.01 -1.62
C ASN A 352 -8.56 6.62 -2.82
N LEU A 353 -7.37 6.11 -3.09
CA LEU A 353 -6.62 6.28 -4.32
C LEU A 353 -6.71 4.98 -5.12
N ASN A 354 -7.76 4.86 -5.94
CA ASN A 354 -8.07 3.62 -6.64
C ASN A 354 -7.33 3.49 -7.96
N ALA A 355 -7.16 4.60 -8.67
CA ALA A 355 -6.34 4.74 -9.86
C ALA A 355 -5.91 6.21 -10.00
N GLU A 356 -5.05 6.50 -10.97
CA GLU A 356 -4.46 7.84 -11.15
C GLU A 356 -5.50 8.96 -11.25
N THR A 357 -6.64 8.63 -11.87
CA THR A 357 -7.76 9.54 -12.06
C THR A 357 -9.05 9.03 -11.44
N GLN A 358 -8.99 8.11 -10.48
CA GLN A 358 -10.16 7.61 -9.75
C GLN A 358 -9.91 7.66 -8.25
N ILE A 359 -10.51 8.68 -7.61
CA ILE A 359 -10.30 9.03 -6.22
C ILE A 359 -11.64 9.00 -5.48
N VAL A 360 -11.64 8.62 -4.22
CA VAL A 360 -12.82 8.71 -3.35
C VAL A 360 -12.49 9.67 -2.21
N ILE A 361 -13.42 10.57 -1.93
CA ILE A 361 -13.38 11.45 -0.77
C ILE A 361 -14.38 10.99 0.29
N ALA A 362 -14.06 11.23 1.56
CA ALA A 362 -14.93 11.04 2.70
C ALA A 362 -15.25 12.38 3.37
N GLY A 363 -16.42 12.51 4.00
CA GLY A 363 -16.77 13.70 4.76
C GLY A 363 -18.27 13.83 4.95
N ARG A 364 -18.71 15.04 5.32
CA ARG A 364 -20.13 15.40 5.36
C ARG A 364 -20.71 15.44 3.95
N ASP A 365 -21.97 15.05 3.81
CA ASP A 365 -22.64 14.97 2.51
C ASP A 365 -22.64 16.32 1.78
N GLU A 366 -22.89 17.42 2.50
CA GLU A 366 -22.91 18.78 1.94
C GLU A 366 -21.53 19.21 1.42
N ASP A 367 -20.47 18.98 2.21
CA ASP A 367 -19.10 19.34 1.83
C ASP A 367 -18.64 18.53 0.61
N MET A 368 -18.93 17.22 0.59
CA MET A 368 -18.60 16.36 -0.55
C MET A 368 -19.39 16.73 -1.80
N ALA A 369 -20.67 17.12 -1.67
CA ALA A 369 -21.50 17.55 -2.80
C ALA A 369 -20.94 18.83 -3.43
N GLU A 370 -20.44 19.75 -2.62
CA GLU A 370 -19.78 20.95 -3.12
C GLU A 370 -18.47 20.62 -3.85
N VAL A 371 -17.63 19.74 -3.29
CA VAL A 371 -16.41 19.27 -3.97
C VAL A 371 -16.75 18.54 -5.27
N ALA A 372 -17.80 17.71 -5.29
CA ALA A 372 -18.27 17.01 -6.48
C ALA A 372 -18.70 17.98 -7.60
N ARG A 373 -19.44 19.05 -7.25
CA ARG A 373 -19.83 20.11 -8.18
C ARG A 373 -18.62 20.82 -8.77
N LYS A 374 -17.66 21.19 -7.92
CA LYS A 374 -16.39 21.80 -8.35
C LYS A 374 -15.59 20.86 -9.25
N ALA A 375 -15.56 19.56 -8.95
CA ALA A 375 -14.86 18.55 -9.75
C ALA A 375 -15.47 18.41 -11.14
N LEU A 376 -16.80 18.33 -11.26
CA LEU A 376 -17.47 18.29 -12.57
C LEU A 376 -17.18 19.56 -13.38
N ALA A 377 -17.22 20.74 -12.75
CA ALA A 377 -16.86 21.99 -13.42
C ALA A 377 -15.39 22.05 -13.86
N ALA A 378 -14.50 21.35 -13.16
CA ALA A 378 -13.08 21.23 -13.47
C ALA A 378 -12.72 20.12 -14.48
N GLY A 379 -13.72 19.43 -15.05
CA GLY A 379 -13.53 18.42 -16.09
C GLY A 379 -13.52 16.96 -15.61
N ALA A 380 -13.95 16.68 -14.36
CA ALA A 380 -14.22 15.31 -13.95
C ALA A 380 -15.30 14.70 -14.85
N SER A 381 -15.10 13.47 -15.32
CA SER A 381 -16.09 12.74 -16.11
C SER A 381 -17.25 12.23 -15.24
N LYS A 382 -17.02 12.03 -13.94
CA LYS A 382 -18.05 11.63 -12.98
C LYS A 382 -17.68 12.08 -11.57
N ALA A 383 -18.68 12.55 -10.81
CA ALA A 383 -18.61 12.70 -9.37
C ALA A 383 -19.89 12.13 -8.76
N ALA A 384 -19.81 11.06 -7.97
CA ALA A 384 -20.98 10.31 -7.53
C ALA A 384 -20.87 9.87 -6.07
N ARG A 385 -21.91 10.17 -5.29
CA ARG A 385 -22.10 9.69 -3.92
C ARG A 385 -22.26 8.17 -3.93
N LEU A 386 -21.46 7.46 -3.15
CA LEU A 386 -21.53 6.00 -3.02
C LEU A 386 -22.68 5.60 -2.10
N ALA A 387 -23.25 4.40 -2.23
CA ALA A 387 -24.28 3.90 -1.32
C ALA A 387 -23.69 3.36 0.00
N VAL A 388 -22.96 4.23 0.72
CA VAL A 388 -22.30 3.95 2.00
C VAL A 388 -22.48 5.15 2.93
N SER A 389 -23.00 4.94 4.14
CA SER A 389 -23.30 6.01 5.10
C SER A 389 -22.14 6.37 6.03
N VAL A 390 -21.06 5.59 6.02
CA VAL A 390 -19.91 5.79 6.91
C VAL A 390 -18.78 6.54 6.16
N PRO A 391 -18.20 7.61 6.74
CA PRO A 391 -17.04 8.30 6.17
C PRO A 391 -15.75 7.53 6.48
N SER A 392 -15.60 6.36 5.85
CA SER A 392 -14.43 5.50 6.07
C SER A 392 -13.15 6.05 5.43
N HIS A 393 -12.01 5.55 5.90
CA HIS A 393 -10.66 5.79 5.40
C HIS A 393 -10.14 7.21 5.64
N CYS A 394 -10.56 7.82 6.75
CA CYS A 394 -10.06 9.11 7.19
C CYS A 394 -10.04 9.26 8.71
N ALA A 395 -9.43 10.35 9.17
CA ALA A 395 -9.22 10.67 10.58
C ALA A 395 -10.51 10.72 11.43
N LEU A 396 -11.69 10.86 10.81
CA LEU A 396 -12.97 10.76 11.51
C LEU A 396 -13.13 9.41 12.25
N LEU A 397 -12.53 8.34 11.72
CA LEU A 397 -12.58 7.01 12.34
C LEU A 397 -11.36 6.69 13.22
N ASP A 398 -10.52 7.66 13.59
CA ASP A 398 -9.33 7.41 14.44
C ASP A 398 -9.69 6.81 15.81
N LYS A 399 -10.77 7.30 16.44
CA LYS A 399 -11.24 6.77 17.72
C LYS A 399 -11.78 5.33 17.58
N PRO A 400 -12.74 5.03 16.68
CA PRO A 400 -13.12 3.66 16.32
C PRO A 400 -11.95 2.74 16.00
N ALA A 401 -10.94 3.23 15.27
CA ALA A 401 -9.75 2.45 14.93
C ALA A 401 -8.90 2.11 16.17
N ALA A 402 -8.75 3.06 17.11
CA ALA A 402 -8.03 2.83 18.35
C ALA A 402 -8.75 1.79 19.25
N GLU A 403 -10.08 1.82 19.30
CA GLU A 403 -10.88 0.83 20.02
C GLU A 403 -10.74 -0.57 19.38
N LEU A 404 -10.81 -0.65 18.05
CA LEU A 404 -10.56 -1.92 17.35
C LEU A 404 -9.11 -2.41 17.57
N ALA A 405 -8.13 -1.51 17.66
CA ALA A 405 -6.75 -1.88 17.95
C ALA A 405 -6.58 -2.51 19.34
N GLN A 406 -7.36 -2.07 20.34
CA GLN A 406 -7.39 -2.72 21.66
C GLN A 406 -7.95 -4.14 21.59
N ALA A 407 -8.99 -4.36 20.77
CA ALA A 407 -9.55 -5.71 20.61
C ALA A 407 -8.52 -6.72 20.06
N PHE A 408 -7.58 -6.28 19.23
CA PHE A 408 -6.48 -7.10 18.73
C PHE A 408 -5.52 -7.59 19.83
N GLU A 409 -5.50 -6.98 21.03
CA GLU A 409 -4.65 -7.43 22.15
C GLU A 409 -5.05 -8.82 22.66
N SER A 410 -6.30 -9.22 22.46
CA SER A 410 -6.81 -10.55 22.84
C SER A 410 -6.70 -11.59 21.72
N VAL A 411 -6.20 -11.20 20.55
CA VAL A 411 -6.14 -12.05 19.34
C VAL A 411 -4.73 -12.53 19.08
N THR A 412 -4.58 -13.82 18.78
CA THR A 412 -3.28 -14.39 18.39
C THR A 412 -3.09 -14.26 16.88
N LEU A 413 -2.14 -13.42 16.46
CA LEU A 413 -1.74 -13.33 15.05
C LEU A 413 -0.51 -14.19 14.75
N SER A 414 -0.50 -14.78 13.56
CA SER A 414 0.60 -15.58 13.04
C SER A 414 1.34 -14.86 11.93
N ARG A 415 2.60 -15.27 11.69
CA ARG A 415 3.34 -14.81 10.51
C ARG A 415 2.66 -15.39 9.27
N PRO A 416 2.25 -14.58 8.28
CA PRO A 416 1.55 -15.08 7.12
C PRO A 416 2.45 -16.02 6.29
N SER A 417 1.83 -17.03 5.71
CA SER A 417 2.43 -17.97 4.75
C SER A 417 2.44 -17.43 3.32
N ARG A 418 1.62 -16.41 3.03
CA ARG A 418 1.52 -15.69 1.76
C ARG A 418 1.92 -14.23 1.93
N ALA A 419 2.30 -13.54 0.86
CA ALA A 419 2.57 -12.11 0.95
C ALA A 419 1.27 -11.35 1.20
N TYR A 420 1.07 -10.85 2.43
CA TYR A 420 -0.02 -9.91 2.74
C TYR A 420 0.36 -8.52 2.23
N LEU A 421 -0.25 -8.09 1.13
CA LEU A 421 -0.04 -6.78 0.53
C LEU A 421 -1.09 -5.81 1.08
N SER A 422 -0.64 -4.88 1.92
CA SER A 422 -1.51 -3.90 2.56
C SER A 422 -2.08 -2.92 1.54
N GLY A 423 -3.41 -2.87 1.46
CA GLY A 423 -4.14 -1.88 0.69
C GLY A 423 -4.07 -0.46 1.27
N SER A 424 -3.58 -0.28 2.50
CA SER A 424 -3.40 1.05 3.12
C SER A 424 -2.00 1.63 2.91
N THR A 425 -0.99 0.81 2.59
CA THR A 425 0.41 1.26 2.48
C THR A 425 1.07 0.90 1.14
N GLY A 426 0.47 0.03 0.33
CA GLY A 426 1.10 -0.50 -0.88
C GLY A 426 2.32 -1.39 -0.59
N ARG A 427 2.49 -1.85 0.66
CA ARG A 427 3.65 -2.64 1.10
C ARG A 427 3.24 -4.04 1.55
N VAL A 428 4.15 -4.99 1.34
CA VAL A 428 3.99 -6.35 1.87
C VAL A 428 4.41 -6.38 3.34
N LEU A 429 3.51 -6.86 4.18
CA LEU A 429 3.72 -7.05 5.61
C LEU A 429 3.88 -8.55 5.93
N TRP A 430 4.91 -8.86 6.72
CA TRP A 430 5.17 -10.22 7.23
C TRP A 430 5.14 -10.29 8.76
N GLU A 431 5.18 -9.14 9.43
CA GLU A 431 5.19 -9.07 10.89
C GLU A 431 3.76 -9.05 11.41
N PRO A 432 3.34 -9.99 12.28
CA PRO A 432 1.97 -10.10 12.76
C PRO A 432 1.45 -8.80 13.38
N GLN A 433 2.28 -8.11 14.16
CA GLN A 433 1.93 -6.85 14.82
C GLN A 433 1.65 -5.72 13.81
N LYS A 434 2.38 -5.70 12.69
CA LYS A 434 2.14 -4.73 11.62
C LYS A 434 0.83 -5.03 10.87
N ILE A 435 0.47 -6.30 10.73
CA ILE A 435 -0.81 -6.71 10.12
C ILE A 435 -1.97 -6.34 11.04
N ALA A 436 -1.86 -6.58 12.36
CA ALA A 436 -2.86 -6.12 13.32
C ALA A 436 -3.07 -4.60 13.25
N ALA A 437 -1.99 -3.83 13.27
CA ALA A 437 -2.04 -2.38 13.13
C ALA A 437 -2.52 -1.90 11.75
N ASP A 438 -2.32 -2.70 10.69
CA ASP A 438 -2.87 -2.42 9.37
C ASP A 438 -4.39 -2.63 9.36
N LEU A 439 -4.87 -3.76 9.88
CA LEU A 439 -6.29 -4.13 9.93
C LEU A 439 -7.12 -3.21 10.84
N ALA A 440 -6.64 -2.89 12.04
CA ALA A 440 -7.35 -2.06 13.00
C ALA A 440 -7.53 -0.62 12.48
N PHE A 441 -6.43 -0.03 12.01
CA PHE A 441 -6.43 1.35 11.48
C PHE A 441 -6.83 1.44 10.02
N ASN A 442 -7.10 0.33 9.34
CA ASN A 442 -7.56 0.32 7.95
C ASN A 442 -8.80 1.21 7.75
N MET A 443 -9.72 1.23 8.73
CA MET A 443 -10.91 2.07 8.66
C MET A 443 -10.61 3.57 8.70
N ALA A 444 -9.46 4.00 9.24
CA ALA A 444 -9.12 5.41 9.43
C ALA A 444 -8.02 5.89 8.45
N ARG A 445 -7.31 4.96 7.82
CA ARG A 445 -6.26 5.26 6.85
C ARG A 445 -6.79 5.25 5.43
N THR A 446 -6.31 6.19 4.62
CA THR A 446 -6.52 6.22 3.17
C THR A 446 -6.13 4.88 2.54
N VAL A 447 -6.98 4.39 1.64
CA VAL A 447 -6.70 3.20 0.82
C VAL A 447 -5.83 3.60 -0.37
N GLN A 448 -4.69 2.95 -0.52
CA GLN A 448 -3.73 3.12 -1.61
C GLN A 448 -3.80 1.93 -2.59
N TRP A 449 -4.97 1.71 -3.18
CA TRP A 449 -5.21 0.54 -4.03
C TRP A 449 -4.38 0.56 -5.31
N GLN A 450 -4.22 1.73 -5.94
CA GLN A 450 -3.36 1.88 -7.11
C GLN A 450 -1.93 1.41 -6.79
N ASP A 451 -1.35 1.89 -5.70
CA ASP A 451 0.00 1.54 -5.30
C ASP A 451 0.13 0.07 -4.92
N ALA A 452 -0.90 -0.53 -4.31
CA ALA A 452 -0.94 -1.97 -4.08
C ALA A 452 -0.88 -2.77 -5.39
N MET A 453 -1.66 -2.39 -6.41
CA MET A 453 -1.63 -3.11 -7.70
C MET A 453 -0.31 -2.90 -8.46
N VAL A 454 0.25 -1.69 -8.41
CA VAL A 454 1.59 -1.40 -8.93
C VAL A 454 2.65 -2.26 -8.22
N ALA A 455 2.57 -2.36 -6.89
CA ALA A 455 3.46 -3.20 -6.09
C ALA A 455 3.30 -4.70 -6.41
N ALA A 456 2.09 -5.16 -6.70
CA ALA A 456 1.84 -6.55 -7.12
C ALA A 456 2.42 -6.85 -8.50
N ASN A 457 2.22 -5.97 -9.49
CA ASN A 457 2.84 -6.06 -10.82
C ASN A 457 4.36 -6.20 -10.74
N GLN A 458 4.99 -5.36 -9.90
CA GLN A 458 6.44 -5.35 -9.66
C GLN A 458 6.97 -6.59 -8.92
N ARG A 459 6.08 -7.45 -8.43
CA ARG A 459 6.39 -8.74 -7.82
C ARG A 459 6.05 -9.91 -8.73
N ASP A 460 5.91 -9.64 -10.03
CA ASP A 460 5.60 -10.63 -11.07
C ASP A 460 4.25 -11.32 -10.88
N ALA A 461 3.32 -10.66 -10.19
CA ALA A 461 1.94 -11.11 -10.17
C ALA A 461 1.31 -10.84 -11.55
N ARG A 462 0.67 -11.87 -12.12
CA ARG A 462 0.13 -11.84 -13.49
C ARG A 462 -1.23 -12.51 -13.65
N LEU A 463 -1.75 -13.08 -12.58
CA LEU A 463 -3.15 -13.46 -12.47
C LEU A 463 -3.72 -12.86 -11.20
N ALA A 464 -4.62 -11.90 -11.34
CA ALA A 464 -5.43 -11.38 -10.24
C ALA A 464 -6.78 -12.09 -10.24
N ILE A 465 -7.16 -12.66 -9.10
CA ILE A 465 -8.45 -13.33 -8.90
C ILE A 465 -9.20 -12.61 -7.79
N GLU A 466 -10.26 -11.89 -8.17
CA GLU A 466 -11.16 -11.21 -7.24
C GLU A 466 -12.17 -12.21 -6.67
N MET A 467 -12.19 -12.29 -5.35
CA MET A 467 -13.21 -13.05 -4.62
C MET A 467 -14.55 -12.31 -4.70
N PRO A 468 -15.68 -13.05 -4.71
CA PRO A 468 -16.99 -12.42 -4.81
C PRO A 468 -17.34 -11.68 -3.51
N PRO A 469 -18.31 -10.75 -3.56
CA PRO A 469 -19.21 -10.45 -4.67
C PRO A 469 -18.69 -9.31 -5.57
N GLY A 470 -19.15 -9.30 -6.81
CA GLY A 470 -18.87 -8.27 -7.78
C GLY A 470 -17.64 -8.53 -8.64
N SER A 471 -17.28 -7.47 -9.36
CA SER A 471 -16.12 -7.43 -10.25
C SER A 471 -15.42 -6.05 -10.19
N VAL A 472 -15.57 -5.34 -9.08
CA VAL A 472 -15.12 -3.94 -8.96
C VAL A 472 -13.61 -3.89 -8.93
N LEU A 473 -12.96 -4.77 -8.15
CA LEU A 473 -11.51 -4.79 -8.06
C LEU A 473 -10.87 -5.24 -9.37
N THR A 474 -11.52 -6.11 -10.16
CA THR A 474 -11.06 -6.50 -11.49
C THR A 474 -10.89 -5.27 -12.38
N GLY A 475 -11.89 -4.39 -12.41
CA GLY A 475 -11.83 -3.12 -13.13
C GLY A 475 -10.77 -2.17 -12.58
N LEU A 476 -10.73 -1.98 -11.26
CA LEU A 476 -9.72 -1.12 -10.61
C LEU A 476 -8.29 -1.62 -10.82
N THR A 477 -8.10 -2.94 -10.89
CA THR A 477 -6.80 -3.58 -11.14
C THR A 477 -6.28 -3.18 -12.51
N TYR A 478 -7.09 -3.26 -13.56
CA TYR A 478 -6.70 -2.78 -14.89
C TYR A 478 -6.41 -1.28 -14.90
N LEU A 479 -7.23 -0.45 -14.25
CA LEU A 479 -7.02 1.00 -14.17
C LEU A 479 -5.72 1.38 -13.44
N ALA A 480 -5.24 0.53 -12.53
CA ALA A 480 -3.96 0.71 -11.84
C ALA A 480 -2.74 0.26 -12.68
N GLY A 481 -2.94 -0.10 -13.96
CA GLY A 481 -1.86 -0.49 -14.88
C GLY A 481 -1.44 -1.95 -14.75
N TRP A 482 -2.37 -2.85 -14.41
CA TRP A 482 -2.14 -4.30 -14.36
C TRP A 482 -1.64 -4.86 -15.70
N GLN A 483 -0.63 -5.73 -15.64
CA GLN A 483 0.04 -6.29 -16.84
C GLN A 483 -0.27 -7.77 -17.08
N GLY A 484 -1.27 -8.33 -16.38
CA GLY A 484 -1.66 -9.73 -16.50
C GLY A 484 -3.15 -9.92 -16.73
N ASP A 485 -3.62 -11.16 -16.55
CA ASP A 485 -5.05 -11.47 -16.53
C ASP A 485 -5.64 -11.07 -15.18
N ALA A 486 -6.86 -10.51 -15.17
CA ALA A 486 -7.64 -10.28 -13.98
C ALA A 486 -9.07 -10.81 -14.18
N ILE A 487 -9.52 -11.66 -13.26
CA ILE A 487 -10.84 -12.30 -13.28
C ILE A 487 -11.53 -12.15 -11.92
N CYS A 488 -12.87 -12.26 -11.91
CA CYS A 488 -13.66 -12.34 -10.69
C CYS A 488 -14.39 -13.67 -10.62
N MET A 489 -14.45 -14.27 -9.43
CA MET A 489 -15.09 -15.58 -9.23
C MET A 489 -16.62 -15.53 -9.29
N GLU A 490 -17.24 -14.35 -9.21
CA GLU A 490 -18.69 -14.25 -9.43
C GLU A 490 -19.09 -14.53 -10.89
N ARG A 491 -18.17 -14.30 -11.85
CA ARG A 491 -18.44 -14.45 -13.29
C ARG A 491 -17.66 -15.59 -13.94
N ASN A 492 -16.78 -16.25 -13.20
CA ASN A 492 -15.89 -17.28 -13.72
C ASN A 492 -15.96 -18.51 -12.83
N SER A 493 -15.87 -19.69 -13.44
CA SER A 493 -15.86 -20.94 -12.71
C SER A 493 -14.48 -21.26 -12.13
N VAL A 494 -14.42 -22.20 -11.19
CA VAL A 494 -13.15 -22.69 -10.62
C VAL A 494 -12.25 -23.29 -11.72
N GLU A 495 -12.82 -23.94 -12.73
CA GLU A 495 -12.08 -24.51 -13.86
C GLU A 495 -11.35 -23.43 -14.67
N VAL A 496 -11.97 -22.26 -14.85
CA VAL A 496 -11.32 -21.12 -15.53
C VAL A 496 -10.13 -20.63 -14.70
N ALA A 497 -10.32 -20.44 -13.39
CA ALA A 497 -9.25 -20.03 -12.48
C ALA A 497 -8.09 -21.05 -12.49
N GLN A 498 -8.40 -22.35 -12.45
CA GLN A 498 -7.41 -23.44 -12.55
C GLN A 498 -6.66 -23.42 -13.88
N HIS A 499 -7.37 -23.20 -14.99
CA HIS A 499 -6.76 -23.13 -16.31
C HIS A 499 -5.75 -21.98 -16.39
N LEU A 500 -6.11 -20.80 -15.92
CA LEU A 500 -5.23 -19.63 -15.90
C LEU A 500 -4.04 -19.84 -14.94
N ALA A 501 -4.27 -20.38 -13.74
CA ALA A 501 -3.21 -20.71 -12.79
C ALA A 501 -2.18 -21.70 -13.38
N LYS A 502 -2.67 -22.75 -14.07
CA LYS A 502 -1.80 -23.73 -14.75
C LYS A 502 -1.00 -23.12 -15.89
N ARG A 503 -1.52 -22.08 -16.56
CA ARG A 503 -0.80 -21.33 -17.60
C ARG A 503 0.35 -20.47 -17.05
N LEU A 504 0.34 -20.14 -15.76
CA LEU A 504 1.42 -19.41 -15.08
C LEU A 504 2.52 -20.34 -14.55
N SER A 505 2.19 -21.61 -14.32
CA SER A 505 3.11 -22.64 -13.81
C SER A 505 3.79 -23.45 -14.91
N ARG A 506 3.26 -23.36 -16.14
CA ARG A 506 3.95 -23.77 -17.35
C ARG A 506 4.80 -22.61 -17.75
#